data_AF-A0A7X8C2G5-F1
#
_entry.id   AF-A0A7X8C2G5-F1
#
_cell.length_a   1.000
_cell.length_b   1.000
_cell.length_c   1.000
_cell.angle_alpha   90.00
_cell.angle_beta   90.00
_cell.angle_gamma   90.00
#
_symmetry.space_group_name_H-M   'P 1'
#
loop_
_entity.id
_entity.type
_entity.pdbx_description
1 polymer ?
#
loop_
_entity_poly.entity_id
_entity_poly.type
_entity_poly.pdbx_seq_one_letter_code
_entity_poly.pdbx_strand_id
1 'polypeptide(L)'
;MSNLLYHYCSIETFELILKNKTFRFSSLGIVDDMEESITSDFDDIGRICFVSCWTDLEQESVEMWRTYTGGNNGVRIGLPKDFFKIDLDKNSLISDSRSIGDKYDVYISPPYLPELMPVTYTQDEFLINLPVANTKVEKCNNCNSTVADFNLNTQYIGRFKRNYWSGQSEWRYRLIAVPQEYHRNNSRGKYLKGKPAEMIELMKSDLSKMTFKNDYIDYPFSEEVLDNLEVLLSPLNTEDDNTKVAELVESHTNIRSGELNKSNIKIRY
;
A
#
# COMPACT_ATOMS: atom_id res chain seq x y z
N MET A 1 0.60 -19.00 14.97
CA MET A 1 0.50 -17.57 14.61
C MET A 1 -0.82 -17.38 13.91
N SER A 2 -1.59 -16.34 14.24
CA SER A 2 -2.86 -16.05 13.56
C SER A 2 -2.61 -15.87 12.05
N ASN A 3 -3.51 -16.41 11.22
CA ASN A 3 -3.49 -16.20 9.77
C ASN A 3 -4.12 -14.85 9.38
N LEU A 4 -4.62 -14.09 10.36
CA LEU A 4 -5.26 -12.81 10.14
C LEU A 4 -4.27 -11.65 10.25
N LEU A 5 -4.61 -10.58 9.55
CA LEU A 5 -4.10 -9.24 9.79
C LEU A 5 -5.26 -8.33 10.15
N TYR A 6 -4.97 -7.32 10.94
CA TYR A 6 -5.95 -6.39 11.46
C TYR A 6 -5.73 -4.99 10.87
N HIS A 7 -6.82 -4.34 10.47
CA HIS A 7 -6.81 -2.96 9.98
C HIS A 7 -7.79 -2.14 10.80
N TYR A 8 -7.35 -0.96 11.22
CA TYR A 8 -8.15 -0.03 11.99
C TYR A 8 -8.62 1.08 11.07
N CYS A 9 -9.90 1.43 11.13
CA CYS A 9 -10.43 2.52 10.33
C CYS A 9 -11.70 3.12 10.96
N SER A 10 -12.09 4.31 10.49
CA SER A 10 -13.36 4.93 10.87
C SER A 10 -14.54 4.13 10.30
N ILE A 11 -15.74 4.36 10.84
CA ILE A 11 -16.97 3.70 10.35
C ILE A 11 -17.26 4.11 8.90
N GLU A 12 -16.97 5.35 8.52
CA GLU A 12 -17.12 5.86 7.16
C GLU A 12 -16.18 5.16 6.18
N THR A 13 -14.92 4.97 6.58
CA THR A 13 -13.95 4.21 5.76
C THR A 13 -14.39 2.75 5.63
N PHE A 14 -14.86 2.13 6.72
CA PHE A 14 -15.38 0.77 6.68
C PHE A 14 -16.59 0.62 5.75
N GLU A 15 -17.53 1.58 5.80
CA GLU A 15 -18.67 1.66 4.88
C GLU A 15 -18.21 1.76 3.41
N LEU A 16 -17.19 2.58 3.11
CA LEU A 16 -16.62 2.69 1.77
C LEU A 16 -15.94 1.39 1.32
N ILE A 17 -15.23 0.70 2.21
CA ILE A 17 -14.59 -0.60 1.91
C ILE A 17 -15.65 -1.63 1.53
N LEU A 18 -16.71 -1.76 2.33
CA LEU A 18 -17.78 -2.74 2.09
C LEU A 18 -18.58 -2.44 0.82
N LYS A 19 -18.88 -1.17 0.54
CA LYS A 19 -19.62 -0.74 -0.64
C LYS A 19 -18.83 -0.90 -1.93
N ASN A 20 -17.56 -0.53 -1.90
CA ASN A 20 -16.72 -0.51 -3.11
C ASN A 20 -15.91 -1.79 -3.30
N LYS A 21 -15.90 -2.71 -2.32
CA LYS A 21 -15.12 -3.97 -2.33
C LYS A 21 -13.63 -3.72 -2.63
N THR A 22 -13.10 -2.64 -2.08
CA THR A 22 -11.72 -2.18 -2.31
C THR A 22 -11.10 -1.72 -1.01
N PHE A 23 -9.78 -1.85 -0.93
CA PHE A 23 -8.97 -1.17 0.07
C PHE A 23 -8.17 -0.07 -0.60
N ARG A 24 -8.06 1.06 0.10
CA ARG A 24 -7.19 2.14 -0.33
C ARG A 24 -5.73 1.79 -0.04
N PHE A 25 -4.90 1.95 -1.06
CA PHE A 25 -3.46 1.99 -0.95
C PHE A 25 -3.02 3.44 -1.09
N SER A 26 -2.43 4.00 -0.04
CA SER A 26 -1.93 5.37 -0.03
C SER A 26 -0.47 5.39 -0.46
N SER A 27 -0.09 6.39 -1.24
CA SER A 27 1.30 6.68 -1.58
C SER A 27 2.12 6.92 -0.30
N LEU A 28 3.33 6.36 -0.20
CA LEU A 28 4.23 6.68 0.91
C LEU A 28 4.60 8.17 0.96
N GLY A 29 4.42 8.91 -0.12
CA GLY A 29 4.62 10.37 -0.12
C GLY A 29 3.64 11.12 0.79
N ILE A 30 2.57 10.47 1.29
CA ILE A 30 1.53 11.10 2.11
C ILE A 30 1.22 10.35 3.42
N VAL A 31 1.96 9.27 3.73
CA VAL A 31 1.80 8.58 5.02
C VAL A 31 2.45 9.37 6.15
N ASP A 32 2.32 8.89 7.39
CA ASP A 32 2.74 9.60 8.59
C ASP A 32 4.26 9.80 8.73
N ASP A 33 5.05 8.84 8.24
CA ASP A 33 6.50 8.89 8.29
C ASP A 33 7.09 9.42 6.98
N MET A 34 7.48 10.70 7.02
CA MET A 34 8.08 11.39 5.88
C MET A 34 9.41 10.78 5.43
N GLU A 35 10.14 10.06 6.29
CA GLU A 35 11.41 9.44 5.90
C GLU A 35 11.21 8.27 4.92
N GLU A 36 10.02 7.67 4.89
CA GLU A 36 9.73 6.52 4.03
C GLU A 36 9.65 6.86 2.54
N SER A 37 9.49 8.15 2.22
CA SER A 37 9.52 8.64 0.84
C SER A 37 10.94 8.94 0.34
N ILE A 38 11.92 9.03 1.25
CA ILE A 38 13.27 9.51 0.98
C ILE A 38 14.25 8.33 0.92
N THR A 39 15.21 8.42 0.01
CA THR A 39 16.36 7.51 -0.09
C THR A 39 17.62 8.34 -0.32
N SER A 40 18.81 7.79 -0.07
CA SER A 40 20.05 8.53 -0.30
C SER A 40 20.27 9.00 -1.76
N ASP A 41 19.53 8.46 -2.72
CA ASP A 41 19.60 8.80 -4.14
C ASP A 41 18.33 9.44 -4.72
N PHE A 42 17.27 9.64 -3.91
CA PHE A 42 16.04 10.35 -4.29
C PHE A 42 15.34 11.02 -3.09
N ASP A 43 14.87 12.25 -3.30
CA ASP A 43 14.15 13.01 -2.27
C ASP A 43 12.69 12.57 -2.06
N ASP A 44 12.06 11.90 -3.03
CA ASP A 44 10.66 11.48 -2.96
C ASP A 44 10.40 10.33 -3.93
N ILE A 45 11.14 9.24 -3.78
CA ILE A 45 10.90 8.03 -4.58
C ILE A 45 9.76 7.19 -4.01
N GLY A 46 9.50 7.26 -2.70
CA GLY A 46 8.43 6.46 -2.09
C GLY A 46 7.05 6.78 -2.62
N ARG A 47 6.81 7.91 -3.29
CA ARG A 47 5.52 8.17 -3.93
C ARG A 47 5.10 7.15 -5.01
N ILE A 48 6.04 6.36 -5.52
CA ILE A 48 5.73 5.25 -6.46
C ILE A 48 5.26 3.98 -5.73
N CYS A 49 5.38 3.96 -4.42
CA CYS A 49 5.02 2.85 -3.55
C CYS A 49 3.72 3.18 -2.83
N PHE A 50 2.68 2.44 -3.14
CA PHE A 50 1.36 2.56 -2.56
C PHE A 50 1.16 1.44 -1.55
N VAL A 51 0.72 1.77 -0.34
CA VAL A 51 0.62 0.82 0.78
C VAL A 51 -0.75 0.83 1.44
N SER A 52 -1.19 -0.35 1.86
CA SER A 52 -2.28 -0.53 2.82
C SER A 52 -1.67 -1.09 4.10
N CYS A 53 -1.81 -0.38 5.22
CA CYS A 53 -1.20 -0.71 6.51
C CYS A 53 -2.13 -1.53 7.40
N TRP A 54 -1.57 -2.58 8.00
CA TRP A 54 -2.23 -3.58 8.83
C TRP A 54 -1.32 -3.92 10.02
N THR A 55 -1.81 -4.70 10.98
CA THR A 55 -0.99 -5.24 12.06
C THR A 55 -1.31 -6.72 12.28
N ASP A 56 -0.34 -7.50 12.72
CA ASP A 56 -0.53 -8.90 13.15
C ASP A 56 -0.82 -9.02 14.65
N LEU A 57 -0.95 -7.89 15.36
CA LEU A 57 -1.31 -7.87 16.76
C LEU A 57 -2.81 -8.16 16.95
N GLU A 58 -3.12 -9.37 17.39
CA GLU A 58 -4.48 -9.78 17.78
C GLU A 58 -5.01 -8.97 18.95
N GLN A 59 -4.13 -8.61 19.90
CA GLN A 59 -4.49 -7.70 20.98
C GLN A 59 -4.63 -6.28 20.44
N GLU A 60 -5.79 -5.67 20.68
CA GLU A 60 -6.02 -4.27 20.33
C GLU A 60 -5.16 -3.31 21.18
N SER A 61 -4.81 -2.15 20.61
CA SER A 61 -4.04 -1.12 21.31
C SER A 61 -4.68 0.26 21.21
N VAL A 62 -4.51 1.06 22.27
CA VAL A 62 -4.98 2.46 22.33
C VAL A 62 -4.33 3.32 21.25
N GLU A 63 -3.05 3.07 20.96
CA GLU A 63 -2.30 3.80 19.94
C GLU A 63 -2.93 3.61 18.55
N MET A 64 -3.25 2.37 18.17
CA MET A 64 -3.86 2.07 16.88
C MET A 64 -5.24 2.72 16.73
N TRP A 65 -6.08 2.68 17.78
CA TRP A 65 -7.35 3.39 17.78
C TRP A 65 -7.15 4.90 17.57
N ARG A 66 -6.24 5.53 18.32
CA ARG A 66 -5.95 6.97 18.18
C ARG A 66 -5.47 7.35 16.79
N THR A 67 -4.52 6.62 16.26
CA THR A 67 -3.87 6.94 15.00
C THR A 67 -4.81 6.73 13.81
N TYR A 68 -5.52 5.59 13.75
CA TYR A 68 -6.22 5.19 12.55
C TYR A 68 -7.74 5.43 12.57
N THR A 69 -8.34 5.74 13.74
CA THR A 69 -9.74 6.22 13.80
C THR A 69 -9.83 7.71 14.14
N GLY A 70 -8.69 8.42 14.14
CA GLY A 70 -8.60 9.82 14.54
C GLY A 70 -8.98 10.04 16.02
N GLY A 71 -8.88 9.00 16.85
CA GLY A 71 -9.27 9.04 18.26
C GLY A 71 -10.78 9.09 18.50
N ASN A 72 -11.60 8.72 17.50
CA ASN A 72 -13.06 8.71 17.58
C ASN A 72 -13.63 7.28 17.48
N ASN A 73 -14.90 7.18 17.10
CA ASN A 73 -15.58 5.95 16.73
C ASN A 73 -14.90 5.26 15.52
N GLY A 74 -15.08 3.95 15.41
CA GLY A 74 -14.43 3.16 14.37
C GLY A 74 -14.58 1.67 14.56
N VAL A 75 -13.88 0.92 13.72
CA VAL A 75 -13.82 -0.53 13.77
C VAL A 75 -12.39 -1.00 13.53
N ARG A 76 -12.11 -2.20 14.02
CA ARG A 76 -10.97 -2.98 13.61
C ARG A 76 -11.47 -4.19 12.86
N ILE A 77 -11.03 -4.34 11.63
CA ILE A 77 -11.34 -5.49 10.79
C ILE A 77 -10.20 -6.51 10.84
N GLY A 78 -10.51 -7.80 10.83
CA GLY A 78 -9.54 -8.89 10.69
C GLY A 78 -9.82 -9.70 9.42
N LEU A 79 -8.80 -9.92 8.60
CA LEU A 79 -8.90 -10.69 7.35
C LEU A 79 -7.67 -11.61 7.13
N PRO A 80 -7.82 -12.74 6.41
CA PRO A 80 -6.72 -13.64 6.08
C PRO A 80 -5.62 -12.97 5.25
N LYS A 81 -4.34 -13.26 5.51
CA LYS A 81 -3.16 -12.64 4.85
C LYS A 81 -3.12 -12.66 3.32
N ASP A 82 -3.98 -13.41 2.66
CA ASP A 82 -4.04 -13.51 1.21
C ASP A 82 -5.35 -13.03 0.60
N PHE A 83 -6.06 -12.13 1.29
CA PHE A 83 -7.35 -11.61 0.82
C PHE A 83 -7.31 -10.80 -0.49
N PHE A 84 -6.11 -10.38 -0.93
CA PHE A 84 -5.88 -9.78 -2.26
C PHE A 84 -5.53 -10.80 -3.35
N LYS A 85 -5.35 -12.09 -3.02
CA LYS A 85 -5.20 -13.13 -4.05
C LYS A 85 -6.58 -13.40 -4.66
N ILE A 86 -6.86 -12.71 -5.76
CA ILE A 86 -8.01 -13.00 -6.60
C ILE A 86 -7.62 -14.21 -7.46
N ASP A 87 -8.43 -15.26 -7.46
CA ASP A 87 -8.18 -16.48 -8.25
C ASP A 87 -8.41 -16.19 -9.74
N LEU A 88 -7.44 -15.49 -10.33
CA LEU A 88 -7.44 -15.04 -11.72
C LEU A 88 -6.27 -15.69 -12.45
N ASP A 89 -6.52 -16.11 -13.68
CA ASP A 89 -5.42 -16.43 -14.57
C ASP A 89 -4.55 -15.18 -14.85
N LYS A 90 -3.32 -15.41 -15.34
CA LYS A 90 -2.35 -14.32 -15.59
C LYS A 90 -2.87 -13.24 -16.54
N ASN A 91 -3.69 -13.58 -17.52
CA ASN A 91 -4.20 -12.59 -18.48
C ASN A 91 -5.25 -11.69 -17.83
N SER A 92 -6.13 -12.28 -17.02
CA SER A 92 -7.14 -11.57 -16.24
C SER A 92 -6.49 -10.61 -15.23
N LEU A 93 -5.43 -11.05 -14.54
CA LEU A 93 -4.67 -10.17 -13.64
C LEU A 93 -4.05 -8.97 -14.37
N ILE A 94 -3.49 -9.17 -15.57
CA ILE A 94 -2.92 -8.09 -16.38
C ILE A 94 -4.01 -7.12 -16.86
N SER A 95 -5.17 -7.63 -17.28
CA SER A 95 -6.28 -6.77 -17.71
C SER A 95 -6.82 -5.92 -16.56
N ASP A 96 -6.95 -6.50 -15.38
CA ASP A 96 -7.47 -5.81 -14.20
C ASP A 96 -6.48 -4.76 -13.70
N SER A 97 -5.19 -5.11 -13.62
CA SER A 97 -4.11 -4.16 -13.33
C SER A 97 -4.10 -3.00 -14.32
N ARG A 98 -4.34 -3.26 -15.61
CA ARG A 98 -4.41 -2.20 -16.63
C ARG A 98 -5.64 -1.32 -16.43
N SER A 99 -6.79 -1.91 -16.13
CA SER A 99 -8.03 -1.16 -15.87
C SER A 99 -7.87 -0.23 -14.65
N ILE A 100 -7.28 -0.73 -13.57
CA ILE A 100 -6.94 0.07 -12.39
C ILE A 100 -5.92 1.16 -12.77
N GLY A 101 -4.87 0.78 -13.50
CA GLY A 101 -3.84 1.71 -13.96
C GLY A 101 -4.42 2.87 -14.79
N ASP A 102 -5.31 2.59 -15.73
CA ASP A 102 -5.97 3.61 -16.55
C ASP A 102 -6.91 4.51 -15.72
N LYS A 103 -7.60 3.96 -14.71
CA LYS A 103 -8.45 4.73 -13.79
C LYS A 103 -7.65 5.76 -12.98
N TYR A 104 -6.48 5.36 -12.48
CA TYR A 104 -5.64 6.19 -11.60
C TYR A 104 -4.50 6.92 -12.35
N ASP A 105 -4.40 6.76 -13.67
CA ASP A 105 -3.35 7.30 -14.54
C ASP A 105 -1.92 6.85 -14.14
N VAL A 106 -1.79 5.56 -13.83
CA VAL A 106 -0.54 4.90 -13.43
C VAL A 106 -0.31 3.60 -14.19
N TYR A 107 0.93 3.16 -14.24
CA TYR A 107 1.32 1.80 -14.61
C TYR A 107 1.69 1.03 -13.34
N ILE A 108 0.86 0.05 -12.96
CA ILE A 108 1.17 -0.89 -11.87
C ILE A 108 2.24 -1.86 -12.38
N SER A 109 3.34 -1.97 -11.66
CA SER A 109 4.44 -2.86 -12.01
C SER A 109 4.12 -4.32 -11.65
N PRO A 110 4.67 -5.31 -12.39
CA PRO A 110 4.64 -6.71 -11.96
C PRO A 110 5.08 -6.87 -10.49
N PRO A 111 4.47 -7.80 -9.72
CA PRO A 111 3.61 -8.89 -10.17
C PRO A 111 2.11 -8.54 -10.31
N TYR A 112 1.73 -7.25 -10.28
CA TYR A 112 0.35 -6.75 -10.41
C TYR A 112 -0.59 -7.07 -9.23
N LEU A 113 -0.15 -7.91 -8.30
CA LEU A 113 -0.79 -8.18 -7.02
C LEU A 113 -0.07 -7.43 -5.89
N PRO A 114 -0.80 -7.03 -4.83
CA PRO A 114 -0.19 -6.48 -3.64
C PRO A 114 0.76 -7.47 -2.96
N GLU A 115 1.99 -7.03 -2.71
CA GLU A 115 3.00 -7.81 -2.00
C GLU A 115 2.87 -7.58 -0.48
N LEU A 116 2.69 -8.65 0.29
CA LEU A 116 2.66 -8.56 1.75
C LEU A 116 4.08 -8.57 2.34
N MET A 117 4.40 -7.59 3.18
CA MET A 117 5.67 -7.51 3.89
C MET A 117 5.53 -6.92 5.31
N PRO A 118 6.35 -7.37 6.28
CA PRO A 118 6.45 -6.69 7.56
C PRO A 118 7.34 -5.44 7.46
N VAL A 119 7.02 -4.40 8.22
CA VAL A 119 7.90 -3.25 8.44
C VAL A 119 9.02 -3.64 9.41
N THR A 120 10.24 -3.24 9.10
CA THR A 120 11.42 -3.43 9.93
C THR A 120 11.74 -2.14 10.66
N TYR A 121 11.58 -2.15 11.98
CA TYR A 121 11.95 -1.02 12.83
C TYR A 121 13.44 -1.05 13.15
N THR A 122 14.14 0.07 12.92
CA THR A 122 15.60 0.14 13.08
C THR A 122 16.10 1.49 13.62
N GLN A 123 17.35 1.51 14.10
CA GLN A 123 18.14 2.72 14.39
C GLN A 123 19.31 2.87 13.39
N ASP A 124 19.43 1.95 12.44
CA ASP A 124 20.49 1.97 11.43
C ASP A 124 20.17 3.03 10.37
N GLU A 125 20.88 4.16 10.43
CA GLU A 125 20.76 5.27 9.48
C GLU A 125 20.97 4.85 8.02
N PHE A 126 21.79 3.82 7.78
CA PHE A 126 22.02 3.32 6.43
C PHE A 126 20.78 2.59 5.89
N LEU A 127 20.06 1.86 6.73
CA LEU A 127 18.81 1.20 6.33
C LEU A 127 17.67 2.21 6.13
N ILE A 128 17.61 3.26 6.95
CA ILE A 128 16.60 4.33 6.79
C ILE A 128 16.78 5.05 5.45
N ASN A 129 18.01 5.33 5.02
CA ASN A 129 18.31 6.07 3.79
C ASN A 129 18.89 5.21 2.66
N LEU A 130 18.52 3.93 2.61
CA LEU A 130 19.14 2.95 1.70
C LEU A 130 18.99 3.36 0.22
N PRO A 131 20.07 3.41 -0.58
CA PRO A 131 19.96 3.72 -2.01
C PRO A 131 19.17 2.63 -2.75
N VAL A 132 18.34 3.05 -3.70
CA VAL A 132 17.48 2.14 -4.45
C VAL A 132 17.78 2.11 -5.95
N ALA A 133 18.49 3.10 -6.50
CA ALA A 133 18.90 3.08 -7.90
C ALA A 133 19.98 2.02 -8.14
N ASN A 134 19.76 1.21 -9.17
CA ASN A 134 20.74 0.32 -9.75
C ASN A 134 20.94 0.68 -11.22
N THR A 135 22.15 1.09 -11.57
CA THR A 135 22.51 1.46 -12.94
C THR A 135 23.51 0.48 -13.51
N LYS A 136 23.28 0.07 -14.76
CA LYS A 136 24.22 -0.74 -15.52
C LYS A 136 24.41 -0.11 -16.89
N VAL A 137 25.62 -0.18 -17.41
CA VAL A 137 25.92 0.28 -18.77
C VAL A 137 26.39 -0.93 -19.55
N GLU A 138 25.60 -1.32 -20.55
CA GLU A 138 25.86 -2.48 -21.37
C GLU A 138 26.21 -2.08 -22.79
N LYS A 139 27.15 -2.81 -23.38
CA LYS A 139 27.55 -2.62 -24.77
C LYS A 139 26.92 -3.72 -25.61
N CYS A 140 26.10 -3.34 -26.58
CA CYS A 140 25.52 -4.29 -27.52
C CYS A 140 26.62 -4.86 -28.43
N ASN A 141 26.85 -6.18 -28.33
CA ASN A 141 27.86 -6.86 -29.14
C ASN A 141 27.54 -6.83 -30.65
N ASN A 142 26.28 -6.69 -31.03
CA ASN A 142 25.85 -6.76 -32.44
C ASN A 142 25.89 -5.42 -33.17
N CYS A 143 25.57 -4.31 -32.50
CA CYS A 143 25.54 -2.98 -33.14
C CYS A 143 26.51 -1.97 -32.52
N ASN A 144 27.34 -2.40 -31.55
CA ASN A 144 28.36 -1.61 -30.88
C ASN A 144 27.79 -0.35 -30.16
N SER A 145 26.48 -0.28 -29.97
CA SER A 145 25.81 0.76 -29.20
C SER A 145 25.99 0.50 -27.71
N THR A 146 26.00 1.57 -26.93
CA THR A 146 26.00 1.48 -25.47
C THR A 146 24.63 1.90 -24.97
N VAL A 147 24.02 1.06 -24.14
CA VAL A 147 22.72 1.31 -23.50
C VAL A 147 22.93 1.41 -22.00
N ALA A 148 22.20 2.30 -21.35
CA ALA A 148 22.13 2.34 -19.91
C ALA A 148 20.82 1.72 -19.42
N ASP A 149 20.93 0.78 -18.51
CA ASP A 149 19.83 0.26 -17.74
C ASP A 149 19.76 1.01 -16.40
N PHE A 150 18.55 1.42 -16.04
CA PHE A 150 18.23 1.99 -14.76
C PHE A 150 17.06 1.20 -14.17
N ASN A 151 17.27 0.63 -12.99
CA ASN A 151 16.27 -0.13 -12.27
C ASN A 151 16.23 0.36 -10.83
N LEU A 152 15.07 0.18 -10.19
CA LEU A 152 14.92 0.44 -8.76
C LEU A 152 14.86 -0.88 -8.00
N ASN A 153 15.58 -0.94 -6.88
CA ASN A 153 15.44 -2.02 -5.93
C ASN A 153 14.23 -1.76 -5.02
N THR A 154 13.04 -1.92 -5.59
CA THR A 154 11.76 -1.55 -4.97
C THR A 154 11.46 -2.34 -3.71
N GLN A 155 12.13 -3.47 -3.48
CA GLN A 155 11.95 -4.29 -2.28
C GLN A 155 12.28 -3.55 -0.98
N TYR A 156 13.10 -2.49 -1.06
CA TYR A 156 13.51 -1.68 0.08
C TYR A 156 12.60 -0.49 0.36
N ILE A 157 11.79 -0.06 -0.61
CA ILE A 157 10.93 1.11 -0.47
C ILE A 157 9.78 0.78 0.49
N GLY A 158 9.59 1.62 1.51
CA GLY A 158 8.57 1.45 2.55
C GLY A 158 8.78 0.29 3.52
N ARG A 159 10.01 -0.23 3.59
CA ARG A 159 10.35 -1.40 4.43
C ARG A 159 10.87 -1.02 5.82
N PHE A 160 11.54 0.11 5.94
CA PHE A 160 12.24 0.50 7.16
C PHE A 160 11.58 1.73 7.78
N LYS A 161 11.33 1.68 9.09
CA LYS A 161 10.90 2.83 9.90
C LYS A 161 11.80 2.95 11.11
N ARG A 162 11.90 4.13 11.70
CA ARG A 162 12.63 4.32 12.96
C ARG A 162 11.91 3.63 14.13
N ASN A 163 12.65 3.21 15.16
CA ASN A 163 12.05 2.48 16.29
C ASN A 163 10.95 3.25 17.04
N TYR A 164 10.92 4.59 16.99
CA TYR A 164 9.84 5.33 17.65
C TYR A 164 8.48 5.12 16.99
N TRP A 165 8.42 4.57 15.77
CA TRP A 165 7.20 4.12 15.11
C TRP A 165 6.81 2.68 15.45
N SER A 166 7.60 1.96 16.28
CA SER A 166 7.39 0.52 16.51
C SER A 166 6.05 0.18 17.18
N GLY A 167 5.38 1.15 17.80
CA GLY A 167 4.04 0.99 18.38
C GLY A 167 2.97 0.61 17.35
N GLN A 168 3.20 0.88 16.06
CA GLN A 168 2.27 0.55 14.98
C GLN A 168 2.28 -0.95 14.62
N SER A 169 3.40 -1.64 14.85
CA SER A 169 3.60 -3.06 14.51
C SER A 169 3.09 -3.40 13.10
N GLU A 170 3.57 -2.63 12.11
CA GLU A 170 2.99 -2.60 10.77
C GLU A 170 3.37 -3.82 9.92
N TRP A 171 2.34 -4.38 9.30
CA TRP A 171 2.41 -5.16 8.07
C TRP A 171 1.82 -4.32 6.94
N ARG A 172 2.36 -4.49 5.73
CA ARG A 172 1.93 -3.72 4.56
C ARG A 172 1.65 -4.63 3.40
N TYR A 173 0.53 -4.39 2.75
CA TYR A 173 0.39 -4.74 1.35
C TYR A 173 0.92 -3.60 0.51
N ARG A 174 1.83 -3.89 -0.42
CA ARG A 174 2.52 -2.90 -1.26
C ARG A 174 2.21 -3.11 -2.73
N LEU A 175 1.95 -2.02 -3.42
CA LEU A 175 1.91 -1.92 -4.88
C LEU A 175 2.96 -0.92 -5.35
N ILE A 176 3.72 -1.28 -6.37
CA ILE A 176 4.61 -0.34 -7.06
C ILE A 176 3.90 0.14 -8.31
N ALA A 177 3.68 1.45 -8.41
CA ALA A 177 3.07 2.07 -9.58
C ALA A 177 3.81 3.35 -9.95
N VAL A 178 4.08 3.53 -11.24
CA VAL A 178 4.73 4.73 -11.78
C VAL A 178 3.71 5.55 -12.58
N PRO A 179 3.92 6.86 -12.79
CA PRO A 179 3.03 7.65 -13.64
C PRO A 179 2.91 7.03 -15.03
N GLN A 180 1.70 7.00 -15.60
CA GLN A 180 1.46 6.36 -16.89
C GLN A 180 2.29 7.00 -18.01
N GLU A 181 2.59 8.30 -17.89
CA GLU A 181 3.50 9.00 -18.80
C GLU A 181 4.93 8.42 -18.77
N TYR A 182 5.47 8.11 -17.58
CA TYR A 182 6.78 7.50 -17.43
C TYR A 182 6.86 6.17 -18.19
N HIS A 183 5.86 5.32 -17.98
CA HIS A 183 5.76 4.03 -18.68
C HIS A 183 5.65 4.22 -20.21
N ARG A 184 4.81 5.15 -20.69
CA ARG A 184 4.66 5.45 -22.12
C ARG A 184 5.96 5.98 -22.73
N ASN A 185 6.69 6.83 -22.01
CA ASN A 185 7.97 7.36 -22.46
C ASN A 185 9.02 6.25 -22.61
N ASN A 186 9.07 5.31 -21.66
CA ASN A 186 9.92 4.13 -21.76
C ASN A 186 9.55 3.28 -22.99
N SER A 187 8.27 2.94 -23.14
CA SER A 187 7.76 2.12 -24.25
C SER A 187 7.96 2.75 -25.63
N ARG A 188 8.04 4.09 -25.72
CA ARG A 188 8.36 4.84 -26.95
C ARG A 188 9.86 4.98 -27.20
N GLY A 189 10.70 4.45 -26.32
CA GLY A 189 12.16 4.51 -26.43
C GLY A 189 12.74 5.89 -26.13
N LYS A 190 12.07 6.74 -25.33
CA LYS A 190 12.57 8.07 -24.94
C LYS A 190 13.97 7.97 -24.31
N TYR A 191 14.19 6.94 -23.50
CA TYR A 191 15.41 6.72 -22.72
C TYR A 191 16.51 5.94 -23.48
N LEU A 192 16.32 5.65 -24.77
CA LEU A 192 17.27 4.88 -25.59
C LEU A 192 18.19 5.77 -26.45
N LYS A 193 18.18 7.09 -26.25
CA LYS A 193 18.93 8.07 -27.05
C LYS A 193 19.89 8.87 -26.18
N GLY A 194 21.09 9.15 -26.68
CA GLY A 194 22.11 9.97 -26.01
C GLY A 194 23.27 9.15 -25.45
N LYS A 195 24.07 9.76 -24.58
CA LYS A 195 25.12 9.03 -23.85
C LYS A 195 24.50 8.28 -22.65
N PRO A 196 25.07 7.15 -22.22
CA PRO A 196 24.56 6.37 -21.08
C PRO A 196 24.27 7.19 -19.81
N ALA A 197 25.17 8.12 -19.44
CA ALA A 197 24.96 8.99 -18.29
C ALA A 197 23.75 9.93 -18.47
N GLU A 198 23.57 10.50 -19.66
CA GLU A 198 22.42 11.36 -19.99
C GLU A 198 21.11 10.57 -19.96
N MET A 199 21.13 9.31 -20.40
CA MET A 199 19.96 8.41 -20.32
C MET A 199 19.54 8.18 -18.86
N ILE A 200 20.51 7.87 -17.99
CA ILE A 200 20.27 7.66 -16.54
C ILE A 200 19.71 8.91 -15.90
N GLU A 201 20.33 10.07 -16.13
CA GLU A 201 19.87 11.34 -15.57
C GLU A 201 18.47 11.71 -16.07
N LEU A 202 18.16 11.43 -17.34
CA LEU A 202 16.82 11.63 -17.87
C LEU A 202 15.78 10.71 -17.22
N MET A 203 16.10 9.42 -17.04
CA MET A 203 15.22 8.46 -16.36
C MET A 203 14.97 8.87 -14.90
N LYS A 204 16.02 9.25 -14.17
CA LYS A 204 15.92 9.74 -12.79
C LYS A 204 15.10 11.02 -12.71
N SER A 205 15.40 12.00 -13.57
CA SER A 205 14.71 13.29 -13.59
C SER A 205 13.23 13.13 -13.92
N ASP A 206 12.88 12.34 -14.94
CA ASP A 206 11.48 12.10 -15.30
C ASP A 206 10.74 11.41 -14.16
N LEU A 207 11.30 10.35 -13.59
CA LEU A 207 10.67 9.64 -12.47
C LEU A 207 10.48 10.56 -11.26
N SER A 208 11.45 11.46 -11.02
CA SER A 208 11.45 12.42 -9.91
C SER A 208 10.58 13.67 -10.14
N LYS A 209 10.14 13.96 -11.36
CA LYS A 209 9.34 15.17 -11.65
C LYS A 209 7.92 14.89 -12.13
N MET A 210 7.65 13.70 -12.65
CA MET A 210 6.30 13.34 -13.10
C MET A 210 5.34 13.26 -11.91
N THR A 211 4.17 13.85 -12.11
CA THR A 211 3.13 13.95 -11.09
C THR A 211 2.17 12.78 -11.19
N PHE A 212 1.69 12.33 -10.04
CA PHE A 212 0.54 11.44 -9.97
C PHE A 212 -0.74 12.25 -9.98
N LYS A 213 -1.79 11.74 -10.63
CA LYS A 213 -3.12 12.34 -10.58
C LYS A 213 -3.75 12.20 -9.18
N ASN A 214 -3.47 11.10 -8.51
CA ASN A 214 -3.94 10.79 -7.17
C ASN A 214 -2.78 10.24 -6.33
N ASP A 215 -2.81 10.50 -5.03
CA ASP A 215 -1.91 9.94 -4.01
C ASP A 215 -2.44 8.62 -3.44
N TYR A 216 -3.45 8.00 -4.08
CA TYR A 216 -4.00 6.71 -3.69
C TYR A 216 -4.44 5.87 -4.89
N ILE A 217 -4.56 4.57 -4.64
CA ILE A 217 -5.17 3.58 -5.54
C ILE A 217 -6.14 2.75 -4.69
N ASP A 218 -7.42 2.70 -5.06
CA ASP A 218 -8.35 1.75 -4.44
C ASP A 218 -8.26 0.43 -5.20
N TYR A 219 -7.78 -0.62 -4.53
CA TYR A 219 -7.49 -1.92 -5.13
C TYR A 219 -8.51 -2.96 -4.65
N PRO A 220 -9.08 -3.78 -5.56
CA PRO A 220 -10.13 -4.73 -5.23
C PRO A 220 -9.60 -5.91 -4.42
N PHE A 221 -10.44 -6.50 -3.59
CA PHE A 221 -10.15 -7.75 -2.87
C PHE A 221 -11.18 -8.83 -3.21
N SER A 222 -10.87 -10.10 -2.91
CA SER A 222 -11.80 -11.20 -3.15
C SER A 222 -12.99 -11.13 -2.19
N GLU A 223 -14.22 -11.02 -2.70
CA GLU A 223 -15.41 -10.86 -1.86
C GLU A 223 -15.68 -12.05 -0.93
N GLU A 224 -15.23 -13.25 -1.31
CA GLU A 224 -15.36 -14.49 -0.52
C GLU A 224 -14.69 -14.37 0.87
N VAL A 225 -13.71 -13.47 1.01
CA VAL A 225 -13.03 -13.27 2.29
C VAL A 225 -13.92 -12.59 3.33
N LEU A 226 -15.02 -11.96 2.92
CA LEU A 226 -15.98 -11.34 3.81
C LEU A 226 -16.72 -12.36 4.68
N ASP A 227 -16.77 -13.63 4.26
CA ASP A 227 -17.30 -14.73 5.08
C ASP A 227 -16.43 -15.00 6.33
N ASN A 228 -15.17 -14.56 6.31
CA ASN A 228 -14.22 -14.70 7.41
C ASN A 228 -13.86 -13.35 8.03
N LEU A 229 -14.66 -12.31 7.78
CA LEU A 229 -14.42 -10.98 8.31
C LEU A 229 -14.60 -10.97 9.83
N GLU A 230 -13.54 -10.64 10.57
CA GLU A 230 -13.67 -10.27 11.97
C GLU A 230 -13.92 -8.77 12.08
N VAL A 231 -14.85 -8.37 12.96
CA VAL A 231 -15.10 -6.96 13.27
C VAL A 231 -15.09 -6.78 14.78
N LEU A 232 -14.24 -5.86 15.24
CA LEU A 232 -14.18 -5.40 16.63
C LEU A 232 -14.58 -3.93 16.67
N LEU A 233 -15.61 -3.62 17.44
CA LEU A 233 -16.15 -2.27 17.63
C LEU A 233 -15.23 -1.46 18.56
N SER A 234 -14.91 -0.22 18.17
CA SER A 234 -14.08 0.69 18.97
C SER A 234 -14.66 0.90 20.37
N PRO A 235 -13.81 1.09 21.40
CA PRO A 235 -14.26 1.42 22.76
C PRO A 235 -14.95 2.79 22.85
N LEU A 236 -14.93 3.59 21.78
CA LEU A 236 -15.55 4.92 21.69
C LEU A 236 -16.83 4.94 20.87
N ASN A 237 -17.26 3.81 20.33
CA ASN A 237 -18.51 3.73 19.61
C ASN A 237 -19.69 3.97 20.56
N THR A 238 -20.60 4.85 20.14
CA THR A 238 -21.94 4.97 20.73
C THR A 238 -22.80 3.75 20.37
N GLU A 239 -23.99 3.63 20.97
CA GLU A 239 -24.93 2.57 20.54
C GLU A 239 -25.46 2.79 19.12
N ASP A 240 -25.57 4.05 18.67
CA ASP A 240 -25.92 4.37 17.28
C ASP A 240 -24.82 3.94 16.31
N ASP A 241 -23.55 4.17 16.67
CA ASP A 241 -22.40 3.69 15.91
C ASP A 241 -22.40 2.15 15.79
N ASN A 242 -22.64 1.45 16.90
CA ASN A 242 -22.70 -0.01 16.92
C ASN A 242 -23.84 -0.53 16.04
N THR A 243 -25.00 0.13 16.09
CA THR A 243 -26.15 -0.20 15.24
C THR A 243 -25.82 0.01 13.76
N LYS A 244 -25.19 1.14 13.42
CA LYS A 244 -24.75 1.42 12.05
C LYS A 244 -23.77 0.36 11.55
N VAL A 245 -22.78 -0.03 12.35
CA VAL A 245 -21.82 -1.08 11.96
C VAL A 245 -22.52 -2.43 11.79
N ALA A 246 -23.45 -2.79 12.68
CA ALA A 246 -24.26 -4.00 12.56
C ALA A 246 -25.04 -4.05 11.23
N GLU A 247 -25.74 -2.97 10.87
CA GLU A 247 -26.46 -2.87 9.60
C GLU A 247 -25.54 -2.97 8.38
N LEU A 248 -24.34 -2.35 8.44
CA LEU A 248 -23.34 -2.44 7.38
C LEU A 248 -22.84 -3.87 7.17
N VAL A 249 -22.55 -4.60 8.26
CA VAL A 249 -22.08 -5.98 8.21
C VAL A 249 -23.17 -6.90 7.66
N GLU A 250 -24.39 -6.81 8.16
CA GLU A 250 -25.51 -7.66 7.70
C GLU A 250 -25.89 -7.41 6.24
N SER A 251 -25.71 -6.19 5.74
CA SER A 251 -26.04 -5.85 4.35
C SER A 251 -24.99 -6.26 3.32
N HIS A 252 -23.76 -6.58 3.75
CA HIS A 252 -22.63 -6.85 2.85
C HIS A 252 -21.94 -8.20 3.09
N THR A 253 -22.32 -8.93 4.13
CA THR A 253 -21.68 -10.18 4.55
C THR A 253 -22.74 -11.19 5.04
N ASN A 254 -22.33 -12.43 5.28
CA ASN A 254 -23.17 -13.46 5.89
C ASN A 254 -23.14 -13.45 7.43
N ILE A 255 -22.42 -12.50 8.04
CA ILE A 255 -22.24 -12.38 9.49
C ILE A 255 -23.48 -11.71 10.09
N ARG A 256 -23.95 -12.22 11.24
CA ARG A 256 -25.11 -11.65 11.94
C ARG A 256 -24.67 -10.54 12.90
N SER A 257 -25.45 -9.48 13.03
CA SER A 257 -25.14 -8.34 13.92
C SER A 257 -24.86 -8.73 15.37
N GLY A 258 -25.51 -9.78 15.88
CA GLY A 258 -25.29 -10.30 17.23
C GLY A 258 -23.93 -10.96 17.47
N GLU A 259 -23.13 -11.14 16.43
CA GLU A 259 -21.80 -11.77 16.48
C GLU A 259 -20.65 -10.74 16.55
N LEU A 260 -20.98 -9.44 16.51
CA LEU A 260 -19.98 -8.37 16.57
C LEU A 260 -19.35 -8.26 17.96
N ASN A 261 -18.02 -8.30 18.00
CA ASN A 261 -17.26 -8.13 19.23
C ASN A 261 -17.12 -6.65 19.58
N LYS A 262 -17.19 -6.32 20.87
CA LYS A 262 -16.90 -4.98 21.40
C LYS A 262 -15.52 -4.95 22.05
N SER A 263 -14.77 -3.86 21.86
CA SER A 263 -13.52 -3.61 22.57
C SER A 263 -13.72 -3.69 24.08
N ASN A 264 -12.75 -4.29 24.78
CA ASN A 264 -12.75 -4.35 26.25
C ASN A 264 -11.90 -3.23 26.87
N ILE A 265 -11.25 -2.40 26.05
CA ILE A 265 -10.43 -1.29 26.53
C ILE A 265 -11.33 -0.22 27.15
N LYS A 266 -10.95 0.27 28.34
CA LYS A 266 -11.62 1.38 29.01
C LYS A 266 -10.77 2.64 28.85
N ILE A 267 -11.15 3.52 27.92
CA ILE A 267 -10.45 4.78 27.65
C ILE A 267 -11.32 5.94 28.15
N ARG A 268 -10.70 6.91 28.82
CA ARG A 268 -11.28 8.25 28.99
C ARG A 268 -10.57 9.19 28.02
N TYR A 269 -11.33 9.90 27.22
CA TYR A 269 -10.86 11.06 26.48
C TYR A 269 -11.24 12.32 27.25
#